data_AF-A0AAV0QIR9-F1
#
_entry.id   AF-A0AAV0QIR9-F1
#
_cell.length_a   1.000
_cell.length_b   1.000
_cell.length_c   1.000
_cell.angle_alpha   90.00
_cell.angle_beta   90.00
_cell.angle_gamma   90.00
#
_symmetry.space_group_name_H-M   'P 1'
#
loop_
_entity.id
_entity.type
_entity.pdbx_description
1 polymer ?
#
loop_
_entity_poly.entity_id
_entity_poly.type
_entity_poly.pdbx_seq_one_letter_code
_entity_poly.pdbx_strand_id
1 'polypeptide(L)' 'MMQMVVEKGIYSRSGLEELLKRFLELNSPCYHTVIVRAFTQIWNEVVVAAADVVGRQQHGTCGGR' A
#
# COMPACT_ATOMS: atom_id res chain seq x y z
N MET A 1 15.74 5.76 3.21
CA MET A 1 15.05 4.56 2.70
C MET A 1 13.85 4.89 1.81
N MET A 2 12.97 5.85 2.17
CA MET A 2 11.87 6.29 1.27
C MET A 2 12.34 6.90 -0.06
N GLN A 3 13.52 7.50 -0.10
CA GLN A 3 14.06 8.16 -1.30
C GLN A 3 14.19 7.22 -2.52
N MET A 4 14.60 5.95 -2.32
CA MET A 4 14.81 5.03 -3.44
C MET A 4 13.51 4.47 -4.05
N VAL A 5 12.46 4.36 -3.24
CA VAL A 5 11.15 3.84 -3.70
C VAL A 5 10.43 4.88 -4.57
N VAL A 6 10.59 6.17 -4.24
CA VAL A 6 9.98 7.27 -5.02
C VAL A 6 10.78 7.55 -6.30
N GLU A 7 12.11 7.49 -6.26
CA GLU A 7 12.95 7.76 -7.44
C GLU A 7 12.91 6.67 -8.52
N LYS A 8 12.73 5.39 -8.15
CA LYS A 8 12.77 4.26 -9.10
C LYS A 8 11.41 3.88 -9.71
N GLY A 9 10.31 4.52 -9.32
CA GLY A 9 9.01 4.35 -9.99
C GLY A 9 8.38 2.96 -9.86
N ILE A 10 8.62 2.28 -8.73
CA ILE A 10 8.14 0.91 -8.53
C ILE A 10 6.77 0.95 -7.83
N TYR A 11 5.72 1.31 -8.58
CA TYR A 11 4.32 1.37 -8.09
C TYR A 11 3.42 0.25 -8.64
N SER A 12 4.00 -0.74 -9.34
CA SER A 12 3.30 -1.93 -9.81
C SER A 12 3.29 -3.02 -8.73
N ARG A 13 2.20 -3.80 -8.65
CA ARG A 13 2.04 -4.93 -7.71
C ARG A 13 3.28 -5.84 -7.67
N SER A 14 3.82 -6.14 -8.84
CA SER A 14 5.04 -6.93 -9.03
C SER A 14 6.28 -6.30 -8.39
N GLY A 15 6.38 -4.98 -8.41
CA GLY A 15 7.47 -4.25 -7.80
C GLY A 15 7.42 -4.20 -6.26
N LEU A 16 6.21 -4.19 -5.70
CA LEU A 16 5.96 -4.32 -4.26
C LEU A 16 6.29 -5.73 -3.77
N GLU A 17 5.96 -6.76 -4.55
CA GLU A 17 6.36 -8.15 -4.29
C GLU A 17 7.88 -8.32 -4.33
N GLU A 18 8.58 -7.72 -5.31
CA GLU A 18 10.05 -7.71 -5.35
C GLU A 18 10.66 -6.99 -4.14
N LEU A 19 10.09 -5.86 -3.73
CA LEU A 19 10.56 -5.11 -2.55
C LEU A 19 10.43 -5.96 -1.28
N LEU A 20 9.27 -6.59 -1.07
CA LEU A 20 9.06 -7.48 0.07
C LEU A 20 10.06 -8.64 0.04
N LYS A 21 10.25 -9.28 -1.13
CA LYS A 21 11.23 -10.36 -1.30
C LYS A 21 12.64 -9.91 -0.95
N ARG A 22 13.07 -8.73 -1.38
CA ARG A 22 14.36 -8.14 -1.02
C ARG A 22 14.50 -7.94 0.48
N PHE A 23 13.47 -7.42 1.17
CA PHE A 23 13.50 -7.28 2.62
C PHE A 23 13.60 -8.62 3.35
N LEU A 24 12.92 -9.66 2.86
CA LEU A 24 13.03 -10.99 3.44
C LEU A 24 14.42 -11.62 3.20
N GLU A 25 15.01 -11.43 2.02
CA GLU A 25 16.37 -11.90 1.71
C GLU A 25 17.45 -11.18 2.54
N LEU A 26 17.25 -9.89 2.85
CA LEU A 26 18.20 -9.07 3.60
C LEU A 26 18.11 -9.25 5.12
N ASN A 27 17.02 -9.82 5.65
CA ASN A 27 16.79 -9.94 7.08
C ASN A 27 16.74 -11.40 7.51
N SER A 28 17.19 -11.67 8.74
CA SER A 28 17.06 -13.01 9.32
C SER A 28 15.58 -13.43 9.44
N PRO A 29 15.27 -14.74 9.35
CA PRO A 29 13.90 -15.25 9.39
C PRO A 29 13.07 -14.81 10.61
N CYS A 30 13.72 -14.52 11.74
CA CYS A 30 13.07 -14.01 12.94
C CYS A 30 12.34 -12.66 12.72
N TYR A 31 12.76 -11.85 11.74
CA TYR A 31 12.12 -10.58 11.42
C TYR A 31 11.07 -10.71 10.30
N HIS A 32 11.02 -11.83 9.59
CA HIS A 32 10.12 -12.02 8.45
C HIS A 32 8.66 -11.83 8.83
N THR A 33 8.24 -12.37 9.96
CA THR A 33 6.87 -12.23 10.45
C THR A 33 6.49 -10.76 10.69
N VAL A 34 7.40 -9.96 11.24
CA VAL A 34 7.16 -8.53 11.51
C VAL A 34 7.11 -7.74 10.21
N ILE A 35 8.03 -8.03 9.28
CA ILE A 35 8.09 -7.38 7.96
C ILE A 35 6.81 -7.64 7.17
N VAL A 36 6.36 -8.90 7.09
CA VAL A 36 5.12 -9.27 6.39
C VAL A 36 3.91 -8.60 7.03
N ARG A 37 3.80 -8.61 8.37
CA ARG A 37 2.67 -8.00 9.09
C ARG A 37 2.56 -6.50 8.80
N ALA A 38 3.68 -5.78 8.79
CA ALA A 38 3.70 -4.36 8.49
C ALA A 38 3.27 -4.08 7.04
N PHE A 39 3.77 -4.84 6.07
CA PHE A 39 3.36 -4.71 4.67
C PHE A 39 1.86 -4.99 4.48
N THR A 40 1.32 -6.03 5.11
CA THR A 40 -0.12 -6.35 5.06
C THR A 40 -0.97 -5.26 5.70
N GLN A 41 -0.54 -4.69 6.82
CA GLN A 41 -1.27 -3.61 7.48
C GLN A 41 -1.34 -2.37 6.60
N ILE A 42 -0.22 -1.93 6.02
CA ILE A 42 -0.17 -0.78 5.11
C ILE A 42 -1.09 -1.03 3.90
N TRP A 43 -1.07 -2.23 3.33
CA TRP A 43 -1.94 -2.57 2.19
C TRP A 43 -3.43 -2.50 2.56
N ASN A 44 -3.82 -3.04 3.72
CA ASN A 44 -5.20 -2.97 4.19
C ASN A 44 -5.64 -1.51 4.44
N GLU A 45 -4.80 -0.69 5.05
CA GLU A 45 -5.11 0.73 5.28
C GLU A 45 -5.28 1.50 3.96
N VAL A 46 -4.43 1.23 2.95
CA VAL A 46 -4.57 1.82 1.61
C VAL A 46 -5.85 1.36 0.90
N VAL A 47 -6.18 0.06 0.98
CA VAL A 47 -7.40 -0.49 0.36
C VAL A 47 -8.66 0.05 1.04
N VAL A 48 -8.68 0.13 2.37
CA VAL A 48 -9.80 0.69 3.13
C VAL A 48 -9.96 2.19 2.83
N ALA A 49 -8.86 2.94 2.84
CA ALA A 49 -8.89 4.37 2.49
C ALA A 49 -9.38 4.60 1.04
N ALA A 50 -8.96 3.75 0.09
CA ALA A 50 -9.44 3.83 -1.29
C ALA A 50 -10.94 3.51 -1.41
N ALA A 51 -11.45 2.55 -0.62
CA ALA A 51 -12.88 2.23 -0.60
C ALA A 51 -13.73 3.38 -0.02
N ASP A 52 -13.23 4.10 0.98
CA ASP A 52 -13.91 5.25 1.59
C ASP A 52 -14.03 6.45 0.61
N VAL A 53 -13.04 6.64 -0.26
CA VAL A 53 -13.09 7.68 -1.32
C VAL A 53 -14.20 7.37 -2.33
N VAL A 54 -14.40 6.09 -2.68
CA VAL A 54 -15.48 5.66 -3.59
C VAL A 54 -16.86 5.84 -2.95
N GLY A 55 -16.98 5.75 -1.62
CA GLY A 55 -18.23 5.98 -0.89
C GLY A 55 -18.71 7.44 -0.85
N ARG A 56 -17.80 8.42 -0.96
CA ARG A 56 -18.14 9.86 -0.82
C ARG A 56 -18.65 10.53 -2.09
N GLN A 57 -18.56 9.91 -3.27
CA GLN A 57 -18.98 10.56 -4.52
C GLN A 57 -20.51 10.56 -4.76
N GLN A 58 -21.32 9.95 -3.88
CA GLN A 58 -22.76 9.77 -4.13
C GLN A 58 -23.70 10.77 -3.43
N HIS A 59 -23.18 11.80 -2.73
CA HIS A 59 -24.03 12.82 -2.12
C HIS A 59 -23.73 14.21 -2.70
N GLY A 60 -24.14 14.40 -3.96
CA GLY A 60 -23.89 15.63 -4.71
C GLY A 60 -24.86 15.88 -5.87
N THR A 61 -26.14 15.54 -5.74
CA THR A 61 -27.19 16.03 -6.65
C THR A 61 -28.43 16.45 -5.87
N CYS A 62 -28.46 17.70 -5.43
CA CYS A 62 -29.67 18.43 -5.06
C CYS A 62 -29.41 19.88 -5.47
N GLY A 63 -30.22 20.57 -6.25
CA GLY A 63 -31.57 20.37 -6.76
C GLY A 63 -31.94 21.70 -7.43
N GLY A 64 -32.77 21.63 -8.46
CA GLY A 64 -33.00 22.72 -9.40
C GLY A 64 -33.48 24.03 -8.78
N ARG A 65 -33.19 25.11 -9.50
CA ARG A 65 -33.94 26.36 -9.45
C ARG A 65 -34.09 26.88 -10.87
#